data_AF-A0A944LFI8-F1
#
_entry.id   AF-A0A944LFI8-F1
#
_cell.length_a   1.000
_cell.length_b   1.000
_cell.length_c   1.000
_cell.angle_alpha   90.00
_cell.angle_beta   90.00
_cell.angle_gamma   90.00
#
_symmetry.space_group_name_H-M   'P 1'
#
loop_
_entity.id
_entity.type
_entity.pdbx_description
1 polymer ?
#
loop_
_entity_poly.entity_id
_entity_poly.type
_entity_poly.pdbx_seq_one_letter_code
_entity_poly.pdbx_strand_id
1 'polypeptide(L)'
;MAMMGMLPMVASLVGLNSAGAGFGVHMVISVLIGLGLTVHFAGLLSSYGKGALVGLAYGAFWWILGPLVIMPAILGMPMLTVDVMAGLSLLGHLAYGAILAVVAVRVLKGRA
;
A
#
# COMPACT_ATOMS: atom_id res chain seq x y z
N MET A 1 -11.25 1.46 -6.38
CA MET A 1 -10.14 2.05 -7.18
C MET A 1 -9.76 1.26 -8.43
N ALA A 2 -10.46 0.17 -8.78
CA ALA A 2 -10.17 -0.64 -9.98
C ALA A 2 -10.66 -0.04 -11.32
N MET A 3 -11.31 1.14 -11.31
CA MET A 3 -12.17 1.61 -12.42
C MET A 3 -11.58 2.77 -13.26
N MET A 4 -10.32 3.19 -13.06
CA MET A 4 -9.73 4.35 -13.76
C MET A 4 -8.35 4.05 -14.38
N GLY A 5 -8.18 2.93 -15.10
CA GLY A 5 -6.92 2.62 -15.80
C GLY A 5 -5.70 2.35 -14.90
N MET A 6 -5.82 2.50 -13.58
CA MET A 6 -4.72 2.28 -12.64
C MET A 6 -4.22 0.83 -12.63
N LEU A 7 -5.10 -0.17 -12.75
CA LEU A 7 -4.66 -1.56 -12.77
C LEU A 7 -3.78 -1.88 -13.99
N PRO A 8 -4.17 -1.54 -15.24
CA PRO A 8 -3.25 -1.56 -16.38
C PRO A 8 -1.95 -0.79 -16.14
N MET A 9 -1.98 0.36 -15.47
CA MET A 9 -0.78 1.14 -15.14
C MET A 9 0.14 0.43 -14.12
N VAL A 10 -0.41 -0.32 -13.17
CA VAL A 10 0.39 -1.17 -12.28
C VAL A 10 0.95 -2.37 -13.06
N ALA A 11 0.21 -2.91 -14.02
CA ALA A 11 0.70 -3.99 -14.89
C ALA A 11 1.92 -3.55 -15.72
N SER A 12 1.99 -2.28 -16.13
CA SER A 12 3.09 -1.78 -16.96
C SER A 12 4.41 -1.73 -16.21
N LEU A 13 4.42 -1.77 -14.87
CA LEU A 13 5.63 -1.91 -14.06
C LEU A 13 6.43 -3.18 -14.37
N VAL A 14 5.76 -4.21 -14.90
CA VAL A 14 6.37 -5.49 -15.30
C VAL A 14 6.23 -5.76 -16.80
N GLY A 15 5.95 -4.72 -17.60
CA GLY A 15 5.82 -4.82 -19.06
C GLY A 15 4.50 -5.45 -19.54
N LEU A 16 3.46 -5.52 -18.69
CA LEU A 16 2.13 -6.03 -19.05
C LEU A 16 1.11 -4.88 -19.16
N ASN A 17 -0.07 -5.14 -19.74
CA ASN A 17 -1.09 -4.11 -19.94
C ASN A 17 -2.52 -4.53 -19.57
N SER A 18 -2.73 -5.75 -19.05
CA SER A 18 -4.07 -6.22 -18.69
C SER A 18 -4.42 -5.87 -17.24
N ALA A 19 -5.69 -5.56 -16.99
CA ALA A 19 -6.17 -5.27 -15.64
C ALA A 19 -5.98 -6.46 -14.68
N GLY A 20 -6.11 -7.70 -15.18
CA GLY A 20 -5.89 -8.92 -14.40
C GLY A 20 -4.43 -9.07 -13.96
N ALA A 21 -3.47 -8.83 -14.86
CA ALA A 21 -2.05 -8.83 -14.52
C ALA A 21 -1.72 -7.73 -13.49
N GLY A 22 -2.25 -6.51 -13.72
CA GLY A 22 -2.08 -5.39 -12.80
C GLY A 22 -2.61 -5.66 -11.40
N PHE A 23 -3.77 -6.30 -11.30
CA PHE A 23 -4.31 -6.76 -10.03
C PHE A 23 -3.38 -7.75 -9.35
N GLY A 24 -2.88 -8.78 -10.07
CA GLY A 24 -1.93 -9.75 -9.53
C GLY A 24 -0.65 -9.11 -8.99
N VAL A 25 -0.04 -8.21 -9.78
CA VAL A 25 1.14 -7.44 -9.38
C VAL A 25 0.85 -6.60 -8.13
N HIS A 26 -0.29 -5.91 -8.09
CA HIS A 26 -0.69 -5.09 -6.96
C HIS A 26 -0.88 -5.90 -5.68
N MET A 27 -1.44 -7.11 -5.79
CA MET A 27 -1.60 -8.03 -4.65
C MET A 27 -0.25 -8.53 -4.13
N VAL A 28 0.68 -8.90 -5.01
CA VAL A 28 2.04 -9.30 -4.60
C VAL A 28 2.74 -8.16 -3.84
N ILE A 29 2.70 -6.95 -4.39
CA ILE A 29 3.27 -5.76 -3.72
C ILE A 29 2.62 -5.54 -2.35
N SER A 30 1.29 -5.65 -2.28
CA SER A 30 0.53 -5.49 -1.04
C SER A 30 0.90 -6.55 0.01
N VAL A 31 1.18 -7.80 -0.38
CA VAL A 31 1.65 -8.83 0.56
C VAL A 31 3.05 -8.49 1.07
N LEU A 32 3.98 -8.11 0.19
CA LEU A 32 5.35 -7.76 0.56
C LEU A 32 5.40 -6.56 1.52
N ILE A 33 4.65 -5.50 1.20
CA ILE A 33 4.50 -4.32 2.06
C ILE A 33 3.87 -4.71 3.40
N GLY A 34 2.86 -5.59 3.39
CA GLY A 34 2.19 -6.06 4.60
C GLY A 34 3.09 -6.86 5.55
N LEU A 35 3.93 -7.73 4.97
CA LEU A 35 4.98 -8.44 5.70
C LEU A 35 6.02 -7.47 6.27
N GLY A 36 6.37 -6.43 5.52
CA GLY A 36 7.22 -5.33 5.99
C GLY A 36 6.76 -4.77 7.32
N LEU A 37 5.49 -4.35 7.42
CA LEU A 37 4.91 -3.85 8.66
C LEU A 37 4.89 -4.92 9.76
N THR A 38 4.32 -6.08 9.45
CA THR A 38 3.96 -7.07 10.46
C THR A 38 5.19 -7.74 11.08
N VAL A 39 6.22 -8.02 10.27
CA VAL A 39 7.44 -8.70 10.73
C VAL A 39 8.40 -7.72 11.41
N HIS A 40 8.67 -6.58 10.80
CA HIS A 40 9.72 -5.67 11.27
C HIS A 40 9.22 -4.73 12.38
N PHE A 41 7.92 -4.42 12.41
CA PHE A 41 7.34 -3.49 13.37
C PHE A 41 6.37 -4.16 14.35
N ALA A 42 6.44 -5.48 14.51
CA ALA A 42 5.58 -6.25 15.44
C ALA A 42 5.52 -5.63 16.85
N GLY A 43 6.65 -5.16 17.38
CA GLY A 43 6.73 -4.52 18.70
C GLY A 43 5.96 -3.20 18.83
N LEU A 44 5.68 -2.51 17.71
CA LEU A 44 4.86 -1.30 17.70
C LEU A 44 3.35 -1.60 17.71
N LEU A 45 2.95 -2.83 17.38
CA LEU A 45 1.57 -3.28 17.22
C LEU A 45 0.99 -3.87 18.53
N SER A 46 1.11 -3.15 19.64
CA SER A 46 0.73 -3.66 20.97
C SER A 46 -0.76 -3.51 21.31
N SER A 47 -1.46 -2.56 20.71
CA SER A 47 -2.89 -2.32 20.93
C SER A 47 -3.58 -1.93 19.63
N TYR A 48 -4.92 -2.04 19.57
CA TYR A 48 -5.66 -1.69 18.36
C TYR A 48 -5.54 -0.20 18.01
N GLY A 49 -5.61 0.70 19.01
CA GLY A 49 -5.47 2.14 18.77
C GLY A 49 -4.07 2.53 18.31
N LYS A 50 -3.03 2.02 18.99
CA LYS A 50 -1.63 2.25 18.58
C LYS A 50 -1.35 1.62 17.22
N GLY A 51 -1.84 0.40 16.99
CA GLY A 51 -1.72 -0.31 15.72
C GLY A 51 -2.37 0.45 14.57
N ALA A 52 -3.58 0.98 14.75
CA ALA A 52 -4.23 1.80 13.74
C ALA A 52 -3.42 3.06 13.40
N LEU A 53 -2.88 3.76 14.39
CA LEU A 53 -2.03 4.95 14.16
C LEU A 53 -0.73 4.60 13.41
N VAL A 54 -0.06 3.51 13.81
CA VAL A 54 1.13 2.99 13.12
C VAL A 54 0.78 2.59 11.68
N GLY A 55 -0.38 1.95 11.48
CA GLY A 55 -0.91 1.57 10.18
C GLY A 55 -1.19 2.76 9.27
N LEU A 56 -1.80 3.82 9.81
CA LEU A 56 -2.03 5.06 9.06
C LEU A 56 -0.71 5.72 8.63
N ALA A 57 0.26 5.82 9.54
CA ALA A 57 1.58 6.36 9.22
C ALA A 57 2.30 5.51 8.16
N TYR A 58 2.22 4.19 8.28
CA TYR A 58 2.80 3.25 7.32
C TYR A 58 2.12 3.33 5.94
N GLY A 59 0.79 3.46 5.92
CA GLY A 59 0.02 3.68 4.71
C GLY A 59 0.40 5.00 4.02
N ALA A 60 0.50 6.09 4.77
CA ALA A 60 0.92 7.39 4.25
C ALA A 60 2.35 7.33 3.68
N PHE A 61 3.27 6.64 4.37
CA PHE A 61 4.63 6.41 3.90
C PHE A 61 4.65 5.69 2.54
N TRP A 62 3.90 4.59 2.41
CA TRP A 62 3.82 3.85 1.15
C TRP A 62 3.03 4.55 0.06
N TRP A 63 2.11 5.45 0.41
CA TRP A 63 1.49 6.35 -0.55
C TRP A 63 2.50 7.32 -1.17
N ILE A 64 3.44 7.86 -0.39
CA ILE A 64 4.52 8.68 -0.95
C ILE A 64 5.42 7.80 -1.82
N LEU A 65 5.91 6.68 -1.29
CA LEU A 65 6.88 5.87 -2.02
C LEU A 65 6.31 5.18 -3.26
N GLY A 66 5.11 4.60 -3.19
CA GLY A 66 4.55 3.79 -4.26
C GLY A 66 4.11 4.65 -5.45
N PRO A 67 2.92 5.26 -5.40
CA PRO A 67 2.35 5.98 -6.54
C PRO A 67 2.99 7.34 -6.84
N LEU A 68 3.70 8.00 -5.90
CA LEU A 68 4.29 9.32 -6.15
C LEU A 68 5.78 9.29 -6.51
N VAL A 69 6.50 8.21 -6.17
CA VAL A 69 7.95 8.12 -6.38
C VAL A 69 8.33 6.91 -7.24
N ILE A 70 8.16 5.69 -6.74
CA ILE A 70 8.65 4.46 -7.38
C ILE A 70 7.97 4.24 -8.73
N MET A 71 6.64 4.29 -8.76
CA MET A 71 5.88 4.04 -9.98
C MET A 71 6.16 5.10 -11.06
N PRO A 72 6.11 6.42 -10.77
CA PRO A 72 6.52 7.43 -11.73
C PRO A 72 7.97 7.29 -12.20
N ALA A 73 8.91 7.00 -11.30
CA ALA A 73 10.32 6.81 -11.65
C ALA A 73 10.52 5.63 -12.62
N ILE A 74 9.85 4.49 -12.40
CA ILE A 74 9.93 3.33 -13.28
C ILE A 74 9.30 3.61 -14.65
N LEU A 75 8.18 4.34 -14.68
CA LEU A 75 7.42 4.62 -15.90
C LEU A 75 7.87 5.90 -16.64
N GLY A 76 8.89 6.60 -16.14
CA GLY A 76 9.36 7.85 -16.73
C GLY A 76 8.36 9.02 -16.62
N MET A 77 7.47 8.98 -15.63
CA MET A 77 6.50 10.04 -15.35
C MET A 77 7.06 11.05 -14.35
N PRO A 78 6.51 12.29 -14.28
CA PRO A 78 6.89 13.24 -13.24
C PRO A 78 6.63 12.69 -11.82
N MET A 79 7.62 12.82 -10.94
CA MET A 79 7.50 12.41 -9.53
C MET A 79 6.81 13.48 -8.70
N LEU A 80 6.22 13.07 -7.56
CA LEU A 80 5.59 13.94 -6.56
C LEU A 80 4.44 14.82 -7.09
N THR A 81 3.79 14.39 -8.17
CA THR A 81 2.56 15.02 -8.66
C THR A 81 1.38 14.69 -7.76
N VAL A 82 0.83 15.70 -7.09
CA VAL A 82 -0.35 15.56 -6.23
C VAL A 82 -1.58 16.11 -6.94
N ASP A 83 -2.37 15.22 -7.51
CA ASP A 83 -3.66 15.52 -8.16
C ASP A 83 -4.83 14.84 -7.43
N VAL A 84 -6.02 14.92 -8.01
CA VAL A 84 -7.23 14.28 -7.45
C VAL A 84 -7.05 12.76 -7.33
N MET A 85 -6.38 12.12 -8.30
CA MET A 85 -6.15 10.68 -8.27
C MET A 85 -5.15 10.28 -7.18
N ALA A 86 -4.10 11.08 -6.97
CA ALA A 86 -3.18 10.95 -5.85
C ALA A 86 -3.91 11.08 -4.51
N GLY A 87 -4.84 12.04 -4.39
CA GLY A 87 -5.69 12.20 -3.21
C GLY A 87 -6.60 11.00 -2.95
N LEU A 88 -7.25 10.45 -3.98
CA LEU A 88 -8.04 9.23 -3.84
C LEU A 88 -7.18 8.01 -3.50
N SER A 89 -5.96 7.94 -4.06
CA SER A 89 -4.98 6.90 -3.74
C SER A 89 -4.52 6.97 -2.28
N LEU A 90 -4.38 8.17 -1.71
CA LEU A 90 -4.04 8.37 -0.30
C LEU A 90 -5.08 7.69 0.60
N LEU A 91 -6.37 7.92 0.35
CA LEU A 91 -7.44 7.28 1.11
C LEU A 91 -7.34 5.75 1.07
N GLY A 92 -7.02 5.19 -0.10
CA GLY A 92 -6.79 3.75 -0.27
C GLY A 92 -5.61 3.23 0.56
N HIS A 93 -4.49 3.94 0.55
CA HIS A 93 -3.29 3.55 1.32
C HIS A 93 -3.48 3.69 2.82
N LEU A 94 -4.16 4.76 3.28
CA LEU A 94 -4.51 4.93 4.68
C LEU A 94 -5.44 3.82 5.17
N ALA A 95 -6.48 3.51 4.38
CA ALA A 95 -7.40 2.42 4.69
C ALA A 95 -6.68 1.06 4.73
N TYR A 96 -5.84 0.77 3.72
CA TYR A 96 -5.02 -0.44 3.69
C TYR A 96 -4.11 -0.54 4.92
N GLY A 97 -3.35 0.51 5.23
CA GLY A 97 -2.42 0.52 6.37
C GLY A 97 -3.12 0.33 7.71
N ALA A 98 -4.25 1.02 7.92
CA ALA A 98 -5.05 0.88 9.14
C ALA A 98 -5.61 -0.54 9.31
N ILE A 99 -6.22 -1.10 8.26
CA ILE A 99 -6.79 -2.45 8.29
C ILE A 99 -5.68 -3.49 8.50
N LEU A 100 -4.58 -3.39 7.74
CA LEU A 100 -3.42 -4.27 7.87
C LEU A 100 -2.91 -4.30 9.31
N ALA A 101 -2.68 -3.13 9.91
CA ALA A 101 -2.13 -3.05 11.25
C ALA A 101 -3.10 -3.59 12.31
N VAL A 102 -4.40 -3.32 12.20
CA VAL A 102 -5.42 -3.86 13.11
C VAL A 102 -5.49 -5.39 13.01
N VAL A 103 -5.47 -5.93 11.80
CA VAL A 103 -5.43 -7.39 11.58
C VAL A 103 -4.14 -7.98 12.13
N ALA A 104 -3.00 -7.33 11.90
CA ALA A 104 -1.70 -7.77 12.42
C ALA A 104 -1.70 -7.80 13.96
N VAL A 105 -2.23 -6.76 14.64
CA VAL A 105 -2.42 -6.76 16.11
C VAL A 105 -3.23 -7.97 16.55
N ARG A 106 -4.34 -8.28 15.86
CA ARG A 106 -5.21 -9.42 16.20
C ARG A 106 -4.48 -10.77 16.02
N VAL A 107 -3.68 -10.90 14.96
CA VAL A 107 -2.89 -12.12 14.69
C VAL A 107 -1.78 -12.29 15.71
N LEU A 108 -1.03 -11.23 16.02
CA LEU A 108 0.08 -11.26 16.98
C LEU A 108 -0.41 -11.59 18.39
N LYS A 109 -1.52 -11.00 18.82
CA LYS A 109 -2.15 -11.31 20.13
C LYS A 109 -2.65 -12.75 20.24
N GLY A 110 -3.04 -13.37 19.13
CA GLY A 110 -3.48 -14.77 19.13
C GLY A 110 -2.33 -15.79 19.21
N ARG A 111 -1.08 -15.34 19.12
CA ARG A 111 0.12 -16.18 19.17
C ARG A 111 0.92 -16.04 20.47
N ALA A 112 0.55 -15.09 21.33
CA ALA A 112 1.15 -14.86 22.65
C ALA A 112 0.33 -15.58 23.72
#